data_AF-A0A972UE49-F1
#
_entry.id   AF-A0A972UE49-F1
#
_cell.length_a   1.000
_cell.length_b   1.000
_cell.length_c   1.000
_cell.angle_alpha   90.00
_cell.angle_beta   90.00
_cell.angle_gamma   90.00
#
_symmetry.space_group_name_H-M   'P 1'
#
loop_
_entity.id
_entity.type
_entity.pdbx_description
1 polymer ?
#
loop_
_entity_poly.entity_id
_entity_poly.type
_entity_poly.pdbx_seq_one_letter_code
_entity_poly.pdbx_strand_id
1 'polypeptide(L)'
;MVGKSLKLLAITAVLMTAAGTVVALAETVKPLEPKDCDQVRAGLEDSLPFGPGFRRMQIDFPKNAKDIDGKVCRLLTLGTGIHMEGPKVNSLAAMVKLVQGAMTDRGWLKTPDTSLFAEKSMPGRQVFALTRKNAFCVTTVVIDMVGGITLSPKVVKNGKVMLGKLKPHQREWWISVDCFAVPEPPKPMAEAGAGEKPMPAMKTPAKPATAKKPPVEEEEIIEEPAKTKL
;
A
#
# COMPACT_ATOMS: atom_id res chain seq x y z
N MET A 1 -48.83 -4.90 -63.15
CA MET A 1 -49.93 -5.03 -62.19
C MET A 1 -49.48 -5.88 -61.02
N VAL A 2 -49.59 -5.29 -59.84
CA VAL A 2 -49.72 -5.83 -58.48
C VAL A 2 -49.62 -7.35 -58.29
N GLY A 3 -48.76 -7.78 -57.36
CA GLY A 3 -49.24 -8.58 -56.24
C GLY A 3 -48.43 -9.81 -55.82
N LYS A 4 -48.14 -9.83 -54.51
CA LYS A 4 -48.00 -10.98 -53.60
C LYS A 4 -46.66 -11.74 -53.60
N SER A 5 -45.92 -11.61 -52.50
CA SER A 5 -46.09 -12.54 -51.36
C SER A 5 -45.19 -12.12 -50.20
N LEU A 6 -45.82 -11.56 -49.17
CA LEU A 6 -45.24 -11.26 -47.87
C LEU A 6 -45.18 -12.58 -47.07
N LYS A 7 -43.98 -13.14 -46.84
CA LYS A 7 -43.79 -14.26 -45.92
C LYS A 7 -43.31 -13.75 -44.56
N LEU A 8 -44.27 -13.81 -43.64
CA LEU A 8 -44.17 -13.84 -42.19
C LEU A 8 -43.07 -14.82 -41.73
N LEU A 9 -42.19 -14.42 -40.81
CA LEU A 9 -41.48 -15.36 -39.93
C LEU A 9 -40.94 -14.67 -38.65
N ALA A 10 -41.57 -15.10 -37.55
CA ALA A 10 -41.02 -15.32 -36.21
C ALA A 10 -40.31 -14.18 -35.46
N ILE A 11 -41.09 -13.58 -34.57
CA ILE A 11 -40.68 -12.89 -33.34
C ILE A 11 -39.86 -13.87 -32.49
N THR A 12 -38.59 -13.55 -32.24
CA THR A 12 -37.81 -14.17 -31.16
C THR A 12 -37.63 -13.13 -30.07
N ALA A 13 -38.50 -13.16 -29.07
CA ALA A 13 -38.33 -12.38 -27.86
C ALA A 13 -37.19 -12.99 -27.05
N VAL A 14 -35.99 -12.43 -27.20
CA VAL A 14 -34.86 -12.73 -26.30
C VAL A 14 -35.18 -12.03 -24.98
N LEU A 15 -35.57 -12.81 -23.97
CA LEU A 15 -35.56 -12.36 -22.58
C LEU A 15 -34.10 -12.08 -22.22
N MET A 16 -33.70 -10.81 -22.29
CA MET A 16 -32.49 -10.36 -21.61
C MET A 16 -32.78 -10.35 -20.12
N THR A 17 -32.38 -11.41 -19.42
CA THR A 17 -32.15 -11.35 -17.98
C THR A 17 -31.02 -10.35 -17.76
N ALA A 18 -31.38 -9.12 -17.43
CA ALA A 18 -30.46 -8.14 -16.89
C ALA A 18 -29.98 -8.66 -15.52
N ALA A 19 -28.93 -9.48 -15.52
CA ALA A 19 -28.08 -9.65 -14.37
C ALA A 19 -27.36 -8.32 -14.19
N GLY A 20 -28.01 -7.39 -13.48
CA GLY A 20 -27.40 -6.16 -13.03
C GLY A 20 -26.25 -6.55 -12.11
N THR A 21 -25.04 -6.57 -12.65
CA THR A 21 -23.83 -6.45 -11.86
C THR A 21 -23.95 -5.15 -11.09
N VAL A 22 -24.31 -5.24 -9.82
CA VAL A 22 -24.09 -4.15 -8.88
C VAL A 22 -22.57 -4.00 -8.85
N VAL A 23 -22.07 -3.04 -9.62
CA VAL A 23 -20.69 -2.57 -9.46
C VAL A 23 -20.69 -1.94 -8.08
N ALA A 24 -20.24 -2.70 -7.09
CA ALA A 24 -19.91 -2.15 -5.79
C ALA A 24 -18.89 -1.04 -6.09
N LEU A 25 -19.33 0.22 -6.01
CA LEU A 25 -18.45 1.37 -6.09
C LEU A 25 -17.44 1.17 -4.97
N ALA A 26 -16.21 0.80 -5.31
CA ALA A 26 -15.12 0.76 -4.36
C ALA A 26 -15.07 2.14 -3.71
N GLU A 27 -15.39 2.22 -2.41
CA GLU A 27 -15.29 3.49 -1.70
C GLU A 27 -13.85 3.98 -1.84
N THR A 28 -13.70 5.17 -2.40
CA THR A 28 -12.40 5.78 -2.67
C THR A 28 -11.68 6.05 -1.35
N VAL A 29 -10.35 5.91 -1.36
CA VAL A 29 -9.56 6.20 -0.16
C VAL A 29 -9.63 7.70 0.16
N LYS A 30 -9.73 7.99 1.46
CA LYS A 30 -9.83 9.36 1.95
C LYS A 30 -8.48 9.79 2.52
N PRO A 31 -8.06 11.05 2.34
CA PRO A 31 -6.85 11.54 2.95
C PRO A 31 -6.98 11.42 4.47
N LEU A 32 -5.88 11.16 5.16
CA LEU A 32 -5.89 11.16 6.61
C LEU A 32 -6.35 12.54 7.11
N GLU A 33 -7.16 12.55 8.17
CA GLU A 33 -7.68 13.80 8.75
C GLU A 33 -6.54 14.78 9.05
N PRO A 34 -6.71 16.09 8.81
CA PRO A 34 -5.62 17.06 8.93
C PRO A 34 -4.84 16.97 10.24
N LYS A 35 -5.57 16.82 11.37
CA LYS A 35 -4.99 16.69 12.71
C LYS A 35 -4.13 15.43 12.86
N ASP A 36 -4.60 14.29 12.34
CA ASP A 36 -3.87 13.03 12.41
C ASP A 36 -2.65 13.05 11.49
N CYS A 37 -2.76 13.67 10.31
CA CYS A 37 -1.63 13.88 9.43
C CYS A 37 -0.57 14.81 10.05
N ASP A 38 -0.99 15.86 10.75
CA ASP A 38 -0.07 16.75 11.48
C ASP A 38 0.64 16.02 12.62
N GLN A 39 0.00 15.05 13.27
CA GLN A 39 0.66 14.20 14.27
C GLN A 39 1.73 13.29 13.65
N VAL A 40 1.47 12.73 12.45
CA VAL A 40 2.50 11.97 11.72
C VAL A 40 3.68 12.88 11.37
N ARG A 41 3.39 14.09 10.89
CA ARG A 41 4.41 15.09 10.55
C ARG A 41 5.29 15.45 11.74
N ALA A 42 4.67 15.88 12.84
CA ALA A 42 5.38 16.22 14.08
C ALA A 42 6.22 15.04 14.55
N GLY A 43 5.66 13.82 14.46
CA GLY A 43 6.40 12.63 14.83
C GLY A 43 7.67 12.40 14.01
N LEU A 44 7.56 12.53 12.69
CA LEU A 44 8.72 12.41 11.80
C LEU A 44 9.75 13.50 12.11
N GLU A 45 9.33 14.75 12.28
CA GLU A 45 10.21 15.90 12.55
C GLU A 45 10.90 15.81 13.92
N ASP A 46 10.25 15.28 14.95
CA ASP A 46 10.84 15.10 16.29
C ASP A 46 11.89 13.99 16.34
N SER A 47 11.79 12.99 15.46
CA SER A 47 12.64 11.78 15.51
C SER A 47 13.75 11.75 14.47
N LEU A 48 13.57 12.46 13.35
CA LEU A 48 14.53 12.43 12.25
C LEU A 48 15.59 13.52 12.44
N PRO A 49 16.89 13.17 12.43
CA PRO A 49 17.98 14.09 12.73
C PRO A 49 18.41 14.90 11.50
N PHE A 50 17.47 15.26 10.63
CA PHE A 50 17.76 15.98 9.39
C PHE A 50 16.67 16.99 9.04
N GLY A 51 17.05 17.95 8.21
CA GLY A 51 16.15 18.95 7.63
C GLY A 51 16.31 19.02 6.11
N PRO A 52 15.39 19.69 5.39
CA PRO A 52 14.27 20.48 5.91
C PRO A 52 13.13 19.63 6.47
N GLY A 53 12.26 20.24 7.29
CA GLY A 53 11.03 19.59 7.78
C GLY A 53 10.07 19.20 6.65
N PHE A 54 8.98 18.53 7.00
CA PHE A 54 8.03 18.00 6.04
C PHE A 54 6.98 19.06 5.67
N ARG A 55 6.74 19.21 4.37
CA ARG A 55 5.61 19.99 3.85
C ARG A 55 4.39 19.10 3.73
N ARG A 56 3.26 19.53 4.29
CA ARG A 56 1.98 18.85 4.15
C ARG A 56 1.21 19.34 2.93
N MET A 57 0.71 18.42 2.12
CA MET A 57 -0.12 18.67 0.96
C MET A 57 -1.24 17.63 0.88
N GLN A 58 -2.36 17.98 0.25
CA GLN A 58 -3.33 16.98 -0.21
C GLN A 58 -3.17 16.83 -1.72
N ILE A 59 -3.03 15.60 -2.17
CA ILE A 59 -2.87 15.28 -3.59
C ILE A 59 -3.72 14.06 -3.94
N ASP A 60 -3.94 13.85 -5.23
CA ASP A 60 -4.55 12.62 -5.71
C ASP A 60 -3.63 11.43 -5.44
N PHE A 61 -4.24 10.29 -5.13
CA PHE A 61 -3.52 9.05 -4.90
C PHE A 61 -2.73 8.70 -6.18
N PRO A 62 -1.40 8.52 -6.11
CA PRO A 62 -0.62 8.18 -7.29
C PRO A 62 -1.13 6.90 -7.95
N LYS A 63 -1.19 6.87 -9.28
CA LYS A 63 -1.55 5.66 -10.02
C LYS A 63 -0.75 4.47 -9.50
N ASN A 64 -1.44 3.43 -9.08
CA ASN A 64 -0.87 2.26 -8.42
C ASN A 64 -1.43 1.00 -9.07
N ALA A 65 -0.71 -0.11 -8.94
CA ALA A 65 -1.09 -1.40 -9.53
C ALA A 65 -2.35 -2.03 -8.89
N LYS A 66 -3.02 -1.34 -7.98
CA LYS A 66 -4.23 -1.78 -7.27
C LYS A 66 -5.47 -0.97 -7.67
N ASP A 67 -5.33 -0.05 -8.63
CA ASP A 67 -6.41 0.82 -9.10
C ASP A 67 -7.14 1.53 -7.95
N ILE A 68 -6.40 1.86 -6.89
CA ILE A 68 -6.93 2.61 -5.75
C ILE A 68 -7.01 4.09 -6.15
N ASP A 69 -8.22 4.63 -6.16
CA ASP A 69 -8.52 6.04 -6.42
C ASP A 69 -8.87 6.79 -5.13
N GLY A 70 -8.54 8.08 -5.08
CA GLY A 70 -8.84 8.94 -3.94
C GLY A 70 -7.80 10.04 -3.73
N LYS A 71 -7.74 10.56 -2.50
CA LYS A 71 -6.72 11.56 -2.10
C LYS A 71 -5.92 11.07 -0.91
N VAL A 72 -4.70 11.55 -0.79
CA VAL A 72 -3.80 11.26 0.33
C VAL A 72 -3.36 12.55 1.01
N CYS A 73 -3.10 12.47 2.30
CA CYS A 73 -2.27 13.48 2.95
C CYS A 73 -0.80 13.15 2.70
N ARG A 74 -0.13 13.93 1.86
CA ARG A 74 1.29 13.79 1.56
C ARG A 74 2.12 14.66 2.49
N LEU A 75 3.08 14.05 3.16
CA LEU A 75 4.17 14.73 3.83
C LEU A 75 5.42 14.57 2.97
N LEU A 76 5.97 15.67 2.46
CA LEU A 76 7.13 15.66 1.59
C LEU A 76 8.27 16.46 2.20
N THR A 77 9.44 15.85 2.33
CA THR A 77 10.70 16.58 2.49
C THR A 77 11.63 16.28 1.32
N LEU A 78 12.37 17.31 0.92
CA LEU A 78 13.34 17.29 -0.15
C LEU A 78 14.57 18.06 0.30
N GLY A 79 15.74 17.48 0.13
CA GLY A 79 16.99 18.13 0.50
C GLY A 79 18.17 17.48 -0.18
N THR A 80 19.28 18.22 -0.24
CA THR A 80 20.55 17.62 -0.65
C THR A 80 21.12 16.79 0.49
N GLY A 81 22.08 15.91 0.18
CA GLY A 81 22.80 15.14 1.18
C GLY A 81 23.50 16.01 2.24
N ILE A 82 23.80 17.29 1.96
CA ILE A 82 24.32 18.21 3.00
C ILE A 82 23.39 18.30 4.22
N HIS A 83 22.07 18.29 3.99
CA HIS A 83 21.08 18.53 5.04
C HIS A 83 20.42 17.23 5.51
N MET A 84 20.42 16.22 4.65
CA MET A 84 19.71 14.95 4.83
C MET A 84 20.61 13.82 5.34
N GLU A 85 21.92 13.89 5.04
CA GLU A 85 22.89 12.85 5.45
C GLU A 85 23.59 13.23 6.75
N GLY A 86 24.05 12.21 7.46
CA GLY A 86 24.77 12.36 8.72
C GLY A 86 25.26 11.01 9.23
N PRO A 87 25.75 10.91 10.47
CA PRO A 87 26.27 9.66 11.02
C PRO A 87 25.26 8.49 10.96
N LYS A 88 23.96 8.79 11.06
CA LYS A 88 22.86 7.82 10.99
C LYS A 88 22.31 7.57 9.58
N VAL A 89 22.66 8.41 8.61
CA VAL A 89 22.12 8.38 7.23
C VAL A 89 23.27 8.46 6.25
N ASN A 90 23.76 7.30 5.83
CA ASN A 90 24.88 7.15 4.88
C ASN A 90 24.52 6.29 3.65
N SER A 91 23.28 5.79 3.59
CA SER A 91 22.78 4.90 2.54
C SER A 91 21.26 4.95 2.47
N LEU A 92 20.70 4.55 1.33
CA LEU A 92 19.24 4.44 1.15
C LEU A 92 18.62 3.53 2.22
N ALA A 93 19.24 2.40 2.51
CA ALA A 93 18.79 1.46 3.53
C ALA A 93 18.80 2.08 4.94
N ALA A 94 19.83 2.87 5.27
CA ALA A 94 19.91 3.57 6.56
C ALA A 94 18.79 4.63 6.68
N MET A 95 18.54 5.40 5.63
CA MET A 95 17.43 6.37 5.59
C MET A 95 16.08 5.68 5.79
N VAL A 96 15.81 4.61 5.05
CA VAL A 96 14.57 3.84 5.14
C VAL A 96 14.37 3.26 6.53
N LYS A 97 15.41 2.65 7.11
CA LYS A 97 15.35 2.12 8.48
C LYS A 97 15.04 3.23 9.49
N LEU A 98 15.61 4.42 9.30
CA LEU A 98 15.42 5.55 10.21
C LEU A 98 14.00 6.11 10.14
N VAL A 99 13.45 6.31 8.93
CA VAL A 99 12.06 6.77 8.73
C VAL A 99 11.07 5.72 9.24
N GLN A 100 11.31 4.44 8.92
CA GLN A 100 10.47 3.35 9.42
C GLN A 100 10.48 3.28 10.95
N GLY A 101 11.66 3.39 11.58
CA GLY A 101 11.81 3.42 13.04
C GLY A 101 11.03 4.59 13.67
N ALA A 102 11.16 5.80 13.12
CA ALA A 102 10.45 6.98 13.61
C ALA A 102 8.91 6.81 13.61
N MET A 103 8.38 6.10 12.61
CA MET A 103 6.96 5.78 12.54
C MET A 103 6.58 4.63 13.50
N THR A 104 7.39 3.57 13.56
CA THR A 104 7.13 2.41 14.42
C THR A 104 7.16 2.75 15.90
N ASP A 105 8.05 3.65 16.34
CA ASP A 105 8.09 4.17 17.71
C ASP A 105 6.77 4.89 18.10
N ARG A 106 5.92 5.22 17.12
CA ARG A 106 4.59 5.85 17.29
C ARG A 106 3.42 4.93 16.96
N GLY A 107 3.67 3.63 16.96
CA GLY A 107 2.65 2.59 16.79
C GLY A 107 2.21 2.36 15.35
N TRP A 108 3.00 2.79 14.36
CA TRP A 108 2.78 2.41 12.95
C TRP A 108 3.50 1.09 12.64
N LEU A 109 2.74 0.09 12.22
CA LEU A 109 3.21 -1.29 12.13
C LEU A 109 3.19 -1.81 10.70
N LYS A 110 4.14 -2.69 10.39
CA LYS A 110 4.10 -3.48 9.15
C LYS A 110 3.17 -4.67 9.36
N THR A 111 2.19 -4.84 8.47
CA THR A 111 1.24 -5.97 8.46
C THR A 111 1.26 -6.67 7.10
N PRO A 112 0.64 -7.85 6.95
CA PRO A 112 0.49 -8.49 5.64
C PRO A 112 -0.11 -7.55 4.59
N ASP A 113 -1.13 -6.76 4.94
CA ASP A 113 -1.77 -5.82 4.01
C ASP A 113 -0.84 -4.70 3.54
N THR A 114 0.09 -4.25 4.39
CA THR A 114 1.08 -3.23 3.98
C THR A 114 2.04 -3.72 2.89
N SER A 115 2.19 -5.04 2.72
CA SER A 115 3.02 -5.60 1.65
C SER A 115 2.46 -5.29 0.25
N LEU A 116 1.16 -5.00 0.13
CA LEU A 116 0.51 -4.63 -1.11
C LEU A 116 1.06 -3.33 -1.72
N PHE A 117 1.64 -2.47 -0.89
CA PHE A 117 2.21 -1.19 -1.26
C PHE A 117 3.75 -1.19 -1.33
N ALA A 118 4.38 -2.32 -0.99
CA ALA A 118 5.82 -2.45 -1.10
C ALA A 118 6.20 -2.73 -2.56
N GLU A 119 6.97 -1.83 -3.17
CA GLU A 119 7.55 -2.06 -4.49
C GLU A 119 8.94 -2.69 -4.38
N LYS A 120 9.30 -3.53 -5.36
CA LYS A 120 10.69 -3.97 -5.53
C LYS A 120 11.57 -2.74 -5.72
N SER A 121 12.58 -2.59 -4.88
CA SER A 121 13.50 -1.45 -4.90
C SER A 121 14.09 -1.28 -6.30
N MET A 122 13.78 -0.15 -6.94
CA MET A 122 14.53 0.32 -8.11
C MET A 122 15.83 0.97 -7.62
N PRO A 123 16.90 1.02 -8.44
CA PRO A 123 18.10 1.74 -8.05
C PRO A 123 17.78 3.15 -7.59
N GLY A 124 18.12 3.48 -6.35
CA GLY A 124 17.85 4.80 -5.76
C GLY A 124 16.43 5.01 -5.23
N ARG A 125 15.51 4.04 -5.33
CA ARG A 125 14.14 4.17 -4.80
C ARG A 125 13.73 2.97 -3.97
N GLN A 126 13.12 3.23 -2.82
CA GLN A 126 12.52 2.21 -1.98
C GLN A 126 11.16 2.68 -1.47
N VAL A 127 10.18 1.78 -1.53
CA VAL A 127 8.81 2.02 -1.06
C VAL A 127 8.46 1.00 0.01
N PHE A 128 7.88 1.47 1.11
CA PHE A 128 7.33 0.62 2.16
C PHE A 128 6.04 1.24 2.68
N ALA A 129 5.20 0.44 3.35
CA ALA A 129 4.00 0.95 4.00
C ALA A 129 3.92 0.47 5.43
N LEU A 130 3.25 1.28 6.25
CA LEU A 130 2.88 0.97 7.62
C LEU A 130 1.41 1.30 7.84
N THR A 131 0.78 0.64 8.79
CA THR A 131 -0.61 0.85 9.17
C THR A 131 -0.74 1.19 10.65
N ARG A 132 -1.76 1.97 10.98
CA ARG A 132 -2.19 2.27 12.35
C ARG A 132 -3.69 2.45 12.36
N LYS A 133 -4.40 1.61 13.12
CA LYS A 133 -5.88 1.53 13.11
C LYS A 133 -6.37 1.25 11.69
N ASN A 134 -7.26 2.08 11.15
CA ASN A 134 -7.81 1.99 9.79
C ASN A 134 -7.07 2.86 8.76
N ALA A 135 -5.85 3.32 9.06
CA ALA A 135 -5.07 4.18 8.19
C ALA A 135 -3.77 3.52 7.73
N PHE A 136 -3.41 3.76 6.47
CA PHE A 136 -2.13 3.39 5.89
C PHE A 136 -1.30 4.64 5.64
N CYS A 137 0.02 4.51 5.79
CA CYS A 137 0.99 5.47 5.28
C CYS A 137 1.98 4.74 4.39
N VAL A 138 2.03 5.13 3.12
CA VAL A 138 2.98 4.62 2.12
C VAL A 138 4.14 5.59 2.03
N THR A 139 5.33 5.13 2.37
CA THR A 139 6.55 5.92 2.33
C THR A 139 7.38 5.57 1.12
N THR A 140 7.70 6.57 0.30
CA THR A 140 8.68 6.48 -0.78
C THR A 140 9.93 7.27 -0.39
N VAL A 141 11.08 6.59 -0.37
CA VAL A 141 12.39 7.21 -0.20
C VAL A 141 13.14 7.11 -1.53
N VAL A 142 13.54 8.24 -2.07
CA VAL A 142 14.37 8.34 -3.27
C VAL A 142 15.69 9.02 -2.90
N ILE A 143 16.75 8.49 -3.45
CA ILE A 143 18.06 9.11 -3.53
C ILE A 143 18.39 9.23 -5.01
N ASP A 144 18.73 10.43 -5.46
CA ASP A 144 19.06 10.71 -6.85
C ASP A 144 20.19 11.74 -6.95
N MET A 145 20.54 12.12 -8.17
CA MET A 145 21.51 13.14 -8.49
C MET A 145 20.84 14.50 -8.62
N VAL A 146 21.45 15.53 -8.04
CA VAL A 146 21.02 16.93 -8.25
C VAL A 146 21.12 17.28 -9.75
N GLY A 147 20.06 17.83 -10.33
CA GLY A 147 20.05 18.25 -11.73
C GLY A 147 21.13 19.28 -12.08
N GLY A 148 21.70 19.18 -13.28
CA GLY A 148 22.65 20.18 -13.82
C GLY A 148 24.10 20.05 -13.34
N ILE A 149 24.44 19.02 -12.55
CA ILE A 149 25.82 18.83 -12.09
C ILE A 149 26.69 18.13 -13.14
N THR A 150 27.96 18.53 -13.23
CA THR A 150 28.97 17.78 -13.99
C THR A 150 29.51 16.62 -13.18
N LEU A 151 29.34 15.40 -13.68
CA LEU A 151 29.80 14.19 -13.03
C LEU A 151 31.28 13.90 -13.31
N SER A 152 32.01 13.48 -12.28
CA SER A 152 33.34 12.89 -12.48
C SER A 152 33.21 11.51 -13.12
N PRO A 153 34.07 11.12 -14.09
CA PRO A 153 34.04 9.77 -14.67
C PRO A 153 34.06 8.63 -13.65
N LYS A 154 34.68 8.87 -12.47
CA LYS A 154 34.77 7.89 -11.37
C LYS A 154 33.42 7.52 -10.73
N VAL A 155 32.38 8.34 -10.94
CA VAL A 155 31.03 8.12 -10.38
C VAL A 155 30.10 7.42 -11.37
N VAL A 156 30.50 7.26 -12.63
CA VAL A 156 29.73 6.53 -13.65
C VAL A 156 30.35 5.15 -13.84
N LYS A 157 29.53 4.10 -13.81
CA LYS A 157 29.95 2.72 -14.12
C LYS A 157 28.92 2.10 -15.05
N ASN A 158 29.38 1.61 -16.21
CA ASN A 158 28.52 0.99 -17.23
C ASN A 158 27.35 1.90 -17.66
N GLY A 159 27.62 3.20 -17.84
CA GLY A 159 26.59 4.19 -18.18
C GLY A 159 25.60 4.52 -17.06
N LYS A 160 25.76 3.96 -15.85
CA LYS A 160 24.90 4.23 -14.69
C LYS A 160 25.63 5.06 -13.65
N VAL A 161 24.92 6.01 -13.05
CA VAL A 161 25.43 6.82 -11.93
C VAL A 161 25.46 5.97 -10.67
N MET A 162 26.62 5.89 -10.03
CA MET A 162 26.78 5.27 -8.72
C MET A 162 26.43 6.29 -7.64
N LEU A 163 25.16 6.34 -7.24
CA LEU A 163 24.64 7.33 -6.27
C LEU A 163 25.45 7.38 -4.98
N GLY A 164 25.92 6.23 -4.48
CA GLY A 164 26.78 6.15 -3.29
C GLY A 164 28.13 6.87 -3.41
N LYS A 165 28.61 7.14 -4.63
CA LYS A 165 29.87 7.86 -4.89
C LYS A 165 29.69 9.36 -5.11
N LEU A 166 28.45 9.86 -5.17
CA LEU A 166 28.19 11.29 -5.27
C LEU A 166 28.60 11.97 -3.96
N LYS A 167 29.12 13.20 -4.04
CA LYS A 167 29.29 14.01 -2.83
C LYS A 167 27.92 14.37 -2.24
N PRO A 168 27.79 14.65 -0.93
CA PRO A 168 26.49 14.99 -0.34
C PRO A 168 25.75 16.14 -1.05
N HIS A 169 26.46 17.18 -1.51
CA HIS A 169 25.86 18.30 -2.26
C HIS A 169 25.43 17.97 -3.69
N GLN A 170 25.88 16.83 -4.23
CA GLN A 170 25.53 16.34 -5.57
C GLN A 170 24.36 15.35 -5.52
N ARG A 171 23.92 15.00 -4.32
CA ARG A 171 22.92 13.98 -4.07
C ARG A 171 21.68 14.64 -3.52
N GLU A 172 20.53 14.28 -4.07
CA GLU A 172 19.23 14.72 -3.59
C GLU A 172 18.49 13.55 -2.95
N TRP A 173 17.72 13.88 -1.93
CA TRP A 173 16.86 12.96 -1.21
C TRP A 173 15.43 13.46 -1.27
N TRP A 174 14.52 12.53 -1.55
CA TRP A 174 13.09 12.76 -1.53
C TRP A 174 12.46 11.76 -0.58
N ILE A 175 11.73 12.24 0.41
CA ILE A 175 10.98 11.40 1.33
C ILE A 175 9.54 11.85 1.27
N SER A 176 8.69 11.01 0.69
CA SER A 176 7.24 11.22 0.64
C SER A 176 6.57 10.21 1.55
N VAL A 177 5.71 10.66 2.45
CA VAL A 177 4.85 9.82 3.28
C VAL A 177 3.39 10.15 2.96
N ASP A 178 2.73 9.24 2.26
CA ASP A 178 1.37 9.40 1.76
C ASP A 178 0.40 8.62 2.66
N CYS A 179 -0.37 9.35 3.48
CA CYS A 179 -1.26 8.77 4.47
C CYS A 179 -2.75 8.90 4.09
N PHE A 180 -3.50 7.83 4.26
CA PHE A 180 -4.92 7.74 3.91
C PHE A 180 -5.66 6.75 4.82
N ALA A 181 -6.95 7.01 5.01
CA ALA A 181 -7.87 6.11 5.69
C ALA A 181 -8.51 5.17 4.65
N VAL A 182 -8.57 3.89 5.00
CA VAL A 182 -9.37 2.91 4.26
C VAL A 182 -10.75 2.87 4.93
N PRO A 183 -11.84 3.01 4.16
CA PRO A 183 -13.19 2.87 4.69
C PRO A 183 -13.33 1.52 5.41
N GLU A 184 -13.92 1.52 6.60
CA GLU A 184 -14.27 0.26 7.25
C GLU A 184 -15.27 -0.47 6.37
N PRO A 185 -15.15 -1.80 6.18
CA PRO A 185 -16.19 -2.54 5.50
C PRO A 185 -17.52 -2.27 6.21
N PRO A 186 -18.62 -2.06 5.45
CA PRO A 186 -19.90 -1.75 6.05
C PRO A 186 -20.21 -2.81 7.10
N LYS A 187 -20.51 -2.35 8.33
CA LYS A 187 -20.96 -3.25 9.40
C LYS A 187 -22.10 -4.09 8.83
N PRO A 188 -22.13 -5.42 9.07
CA PRO A 188 -23.28 -6.23 8.71
C PRO A 188 -24.51 -5.51 9.26
N MET A 189 -25.44 -5.13 8.39
CA MET A 189 -26.71 -4.58 8.83
C MET A 189 -27.25 -5.58 9.84
N ALA A 190 -27.39 -5.17 11.10
CA ALA A 190 -28.12 -5.95 12.08
C ALA A 190 -29.46 -6.28 11.43
N GLU A 191 -29.73 -7.58 11.23
CA GLU A 191 -30.96 -8.04 10.61
C GLU A 191 -32.12 -7.30 11.29
N ALA A 192 -32.79 -6.45 10.52
CA ALA A 192 -34.01 -5.82 10.95
C ALA A 192 -34.97 -6.97 11.29
N GLY A 193 -35.29 -7.10 12.58
CA GLY A 193 -35.97 -8.27 13.14
C GLY A 193 -37.13 -8.72 12.26
N ALA A 194 -36.95 -9.87 11.61
CA ALA A 194 -38.06 -10.67 11.19
C ALA A 194 -38.78 -11.09 12.48
N GLY A 195 -40.00 -10.59 12.67
CA GLY A 195 -40.85 -11.02 13.77
C GLY A 195 -41.03 -12.52 13.71
N GLU A 196 -40.34 -13.24 14.60
CA GLU A 196 -40.45 -14.69 14.72
C GLU A 196 -41.76 -15.00 15.47
N LYS A 197 -42.77 -15.47 14.73
CA LYS A 197 -43.90 -16.20 15.33
C LYS A 197 -43.33 -17.46 16.00
N PRO A 198 -43.74 -17.79 17.25
CA PRO A 198 -43.22 -18.97 17.92
C PRO A 198 -43.76 -20.23 17.23
N MET A 199 -42.87 -21.06 16.70
CA MET A 199 -43.19 -22.45 16.37
C MET A 199 -42.87 -23.37 17.56
N PRO A 200 -43.68 -24.44 17.75
CA PRO A 200 -43.75 -25.18 19.00
C PRO A 200 -42.52 -26.06 19.24
N ALA A 201 -42.23 -26.24 20.53
CA ALA A 201 -41.14 -27.07 21.04
C ALA A 201 -41.19 -28.50 20.47
N MET A 202 -40.07 -28.93 19.87
CA MET A 202 -39.84 -30.30 19.47
C MET A 202 -38.62 -30.87 20.22
N LYS A 203 -38.82 -32.08 20.73
CA LYS A 203 -38.04 -32.76 21.77
C LYS A 203 -36.59 -33.04 21.39
N THR A 204 -35.72 -32.93 22.40
CA THR A 204 -34.31 -33.37 22.40
C THR A 204 -34.18 -34.87 22.12
N PRO A 205 -33.21 -35.28 21.30
CA PRO A 205 -32.49 -36.52 21.52
C PRO A 205 -30.98 -36.32 21.75
N ALA A 206 -30.41 -37.36 22.34
CA ALA A 206 -29.13 -37.41 23.02
C ALA A 206 -27.86 -37.15 22.17
N LYS A 207 -26.81 -36.77 22.91
CA LYS A 207 -25.38 -36.70 22.55
C LYS A 207 -24.85 -38.05 22.04
N PRO A 208 -23.98 -38.05 21.01
CA PRO A 208 -22.68 -38.71 21.13
C PRO A 208 -21.56 -37.86 20.51
N ALA A 209 -20.48 -37.59 21.23
CA ALA A 209 -19.22 -38.35 21.27
C ALA A 209 -18.15 -37.72 20.35
N THR A 210 -17.07 -37.32 21.02
CA THR A 210 -15.80 -36.78 20.56
C THR A 210 -15.22 -37.48 19.33
N ALA A 211 -14.82 -36.71 18.32
CA ALA A 211 -13.97 -37.16 17.22
C ALA A 211 -12.62 -36.41 17.25
N LYS A 212 -11.55 -37.19 17.21
CA LYS A 212 -10.13 -36.82 17.27
C LYS A 212 -9.71 -35.85 16.16
N LYS A 213 -8.79 -34.95 16.54
CA LYS A 213 -7.93 -34.15 15.67
C LYS A 213 -6.97 -35.05 14.87
N PRO A 214 -6.88 -34.94 13.53
CA PRO A 214 -5.75 -35.47 12.76
C PRO A 214 -4.52 -34.54 12.85
N PRO A 215 -3.31 -35.10 12.73
CA PRO A 215 -2.05 -34.42 13.04
C PRO A 215 -1.62 -33.41 11.97
N VAL A 216 -0.79 -32.46 12.42
CA VAL A 216 -0.07 -31.46 11.63
C VAL A 216 1.05 -32.16 10.88
N GLU A 217 1.08 -32.07 9.55
CA GLU A 217 2.28 -32.37 8.76
C GLU A 217 3.20 -31.14 8.76
N GLU A 218 4.42 -31.36 9.26
CA GLU A 218 5.56 -30.47 9.13
C GLU A 218 6.05 -30.53 7.67
N GLU A 219 6.01 -29.42 6.94
CA GLU A 219 6.74 -29.31 5.68
C GLU A 219 8.20 -28.93 5.93
N GLU A 220 9.03 -29.85 5.48
CA GLU A 220 10.48 -29.95 5.53
C GLU A 220 11.18 -28.79 4.81
N ILE A 221 12.13 -28.17 5.51
CA ILE A 221 13.06 -27.18 4.96
C ILE A 221 14.11 -27.94 4.14
N ILE A 222 14.08 -27.80 2.82
CA ILE A 222 15.18 -28.24 1.96
C ILE A 222 16.12 -27.06 1.74
N GLU A 223 17.26 -27.06 2.45
CA GLU A 223 18.44 -26.28 2.11
C GLU A 223 19.07 -26.83 0.82
N GLU A 224 19.23 -25.99 -0.21
CA GLU A 224 20.09 -26.31 -1.35
C GLU A 224 21.49 -25.66 -1.14
N PRO A 225 22.59 -26.43 -1.26
CA PRO A 225 23.91 -25.96 -0.87
C PRO A 225 24.60 -25.05 -1.89
N ALA A 226 25.48 -24.21 -1.32
CA ALA A 226 26.41 -23.34 -2.02
C ALA A 226 27.23 -24.06 -3.11
N LYS A 227 27.29 -23.47 -4.31
CA LYS A 227 28.30 -23.80 -5.31
C LYS A 227 29.39 -22.74 -5.37
N THR A 228 30.57 -23.22 -5.01
CA THR A 228 31.88 -22.59 -5.05
C THR A 228 32.35 -22.34 -6.49
N LYS A 229 33.22 -21.32 -6.59
CA LYS A 229 34.04 -20.84 -7.71
C LYS A 229 34.53 -21.89 -8.74
N LEU A 230 34.58 -21.44 -9.99
CA LEU A 230 35.73 -21.53 -10.90
C LEU A 230 35.87 -20.20 -11.63
#